data_AF-A0A8J2RCQ8-F1
#
_entry.id   AF-A0A8J2RCQ8-F1
#
_cell.length_a   1.000
_cell.length_b   1.000
_cell.length_c   1.000
_cell.angle_alpha   90.00
_cell.angle_beta   90.00
_cell.angle_gamma   90.00
#
_symmetry.space_group_name_H-M   'P 1'
#
loop_
_entity.id
_entity.type
_entity.pdbx_description
1 polymer ?
#
loop_
_entity_poly.entity_id
_entity_poly.type
_entity_poly.pdbx_seq_one_letter_code
_entity_poly.pdbx_strand_id
1 'polypeptide(L)'
;MATVLGKVISRGIATTRVASGQAAVSGHKDGWKMWRTLTYVVALPGVALCMLNVYLGLDDAEAHSAPPFVAYDYMRIRNKRFPWGDGQKSLFHNPHVNALPGGYEHTEGDHH
;
A
#
# COMPACT_ATOMS: atom_id res chain seq x y z
N MET A 1 -36.67 -18.20 -65.23
CA MET A 1 -37.52 -17.12 -64.71
C MET A 1 -36.79 -16.48 -63.55
N ALA A 2 -36.09 -15.36 -63.82
CA ALA A 2 -35.35 -14.61 -62.82
C ALA A 2 -36.32 -13.67 -62.07
N THR A 3 -36.21 -13.60 -60.75
CA THR A 3 -36.75 -12.50 -59.96
C THR A 3 -35.68 -12.00 -58.99
N VAL A 4 -35.41 -10.72 -59.15
CA VAL A 4 -34.42 -9.87 -58.49
C VAL A 4 -35.00 -9.34 -57.17
N LEU A 5 -34.15 -8.68 -56.37
CA LEU A 5 -34.39 -7.80 -55.21
C LEU A 5 -34.30 -8.50 -53.85
N GLY A 6 -33.49 -8.07 -52.90
CA GLY A 6 -32.66 -6.88 -52.81
C GLY A 6 -31.90 -6.89 -51.50
N LYS A 7 -30.63 -6.50 -51.56
CA LYS A 7 -29.72 -6.34 -50.43
C LYS A 7 -30.19 -5.11 -49.63
N VAL A 8 -30.62 -5.27 -48.39
CA VAL A 8 -30.85 -4.12 -47.49
C VAL A 8 -29.83 -4.17 -46.36
N ILE A 9 -28.71 -3.51 -46.61
CA ILE A 9 -27.78 -3.06 -45.57
C ILE A 9 -28.43 -1.79 -44.99
N SER A 10 -28.99 -1.86 -43.78
CA SER A 10 -29.40 -0.65 -43.06
C SER A 10 -28.52 -0.42 -41.83
N ARG A 11 -27.46 0.36 -42.08
CA ARG A 11 -26.91 1.44 -41.23
C ARG A 11 -26.52 1.06 -39.79
N GLY A 12 -25.20 0.96 -39.60
CA GLY A 12 -24.58 1.03 -38.28
C GLY A 12 -24.86 2.37 -37.60
N ILE A 13 -25.11 2.31 -36.30
CA ILE A 13 -25.05 3.47 -35.41
C ILE A 13 -23.60 3.55 -34.93
N ALA A 14 -22.76 4.21 -35.71
CA ALA A 14 -21.51 4.75 -35.21
C ALA A 14 -21.85 5.99 -34.38
N THR A 15 -22.01 5.83 -33.08
CA THR A 15 -22.08 6.98 -32.16
C THR A 15 -20.66 7.48 -31.93
N THR A 16 -20.13 8.27 -32.85
CA THR A 16 -19.02 9.16 -32.55
C THR A 16 -19.53 10.16 -31.52
N ARG A 17 -19.24 9.94 -30.24
CA ARG A 17 -19.43 10.97 -29.22
C ARG A 17 -18.42 12.08 -29.50
N VAL A 18 -18.85 13.10 -30.21
CA VAL A 18 -18.17 14.40 -30.19
C VAL A 18 -18.26 14.89 -28.76
N ALA A 19 -17.17 14.77 -28.00
CA ALA A 19 -17.04 15.42 -26.71
C ALA A 19 -16.94 16.93 -26.95
N SER A 20 -18.09 17.60 -27.04
CA SER A 20 -18.18 19.05 -26.98
C SER A 20 -17.75 19.48 -25.59
N GLY A 21 -16.59 20.13 -25.51
CA GLY A 21 -16.08 20.71 -24.28
C GLY A 21 -16.99 21.84 -23.79
N GLN A 22 -17.47 21.69 -22.55
CA GLN A 22 -17.77 22.73 -21.54
C GLN A 22 -18.62 22.09 -20.43
N ALA A 23 -18.02 21.24 -19.61
CA ALA A 23 -18.63 20.79 -18.34
C ALA A 23 -17.63 20.83 -17.17
N ALA A 24 -16.54 21.58 -17.32
CA ALA A 24 -15.41 21.50 -16.40
C ALA A 24 -15.52 22.36 -15.13
N VAL A 25 -16.50 23.27 -14.98
CA VAL A 25 -16.47 24.23 -13.84
C VAL A 25 -17.81 24.66 -13.20
N SER A 26 -18.99 24.12 -13.53
CA SER A 26 -20.23 24.67 -12.92
C SER A 26 -21.43 23.73 -12.84
N GLY A 27 -21.41 22.73 -11.94
CA GLY A 27 -22.60 21.90 -11.72
C GLY A 27 -22.45 20.68 -10.81
N HIS A 28 -21.68 20.75 -9.74
CA HIS A 28 -21.34 19.56 -8.94
C HIS A 28 -22.33 19.29 -7.79
N LYS A 29 -23.59 19.02 -8.12
CA LYS A 29 -24.63 18.72 -7.10
C LYS A 29 -24.51 17.31 -6.51
N ASP A 30 -23.75 16.42 -7.15
CA ASP A 30 -23.81 14.98 -6.85
C ASP A 30 -22.47 14.24 -6.78
N GLY A 31 -21.31 14.87 -6.97
CA GLY A 31 -20.07 14.09 -6.90
C GLY A 31 -19.69 13.62 -5.49
N TRP A 32 -20.33 14.12 -4.42
CA TRP A 32 -20.24 13.45 -3.11
C TRP A 32 -20.79 12.02 -3.17
N LYS A 33 -21.84 11.76 -3.97
CA LYS A 33 -22.36 10.41 -4.21
C LYS A 33 -21.38 9.58 -5.02
N MET A 34 -20.71 10.17 -6.02
CA MET A 34 -19.64 9.50 -6.77
C MET A 34 -18.50 9.07 -5.84
N TRP A 35 -17.98 9.98 -5.01
CA TRP A 35 -16.92 9.67 -4.05
C TRP A 35 -17.36 8.67 -3.00
N ARG A 36 -18.60 8.77 -2.50
CA ARG A 36 -19.18 7.78 -1.58
C ARG A 36 -19.20 6.39 -2.21
N THR A 37 -19.70 6.26 -3.44
CA THR A 37 -19.74 4.97 -4.16
C THR A 37 -18.34 4.44 -4.40
N LEU A 38 -17.39 5.28 -4.84
CA LEU A 38 -16.00 4.86 -5.04
C LEU A 38 -15.35 4.37 -3.74
N THR A 39 -15.58 5.05 -2.61
CA THR A 39 -15.06 4.59 -1.32
C THR A 39 -15.58 3.21 -0.95
N TYR A 40 -16.89 2.97 -1.07
CA TYR A 40 -17.48 1.68 -0.67
C TYR A 40 -17.22 0.54 -1.65
N VAL A 41 -17.17 0.83 -2.96
CA VAL A 41 -17.08 -0.20 -4.01
C VAL A 41 -15.65 -0.46 -4.46
N VAL A 42 -14.75 0.51 -4.30
CA VAL A 42 -13.34 0.40 -4.76
C VAL A 42 -12.38 0.47 -3.60
N ALA A 43 -12.42 1.55 -2.81
CA ALA A 43 -11.41 1.77 -1.77
C ALA A 43 -11.48 0.73 -0.65
N LEU A 44 -12.67 0.45 -0.09
CA LEU A 44 -12.81 -0.54 0.97
C LEU A 44 -12.44 -1.96 0.52
N PRO A 45 -12.90 -2.48 -0.63
CA PRO A 45 -12.42 -3.78 -1.13
C PRO A 45 -10.93 -3.79 -1.41
N GLY A 46 -10.36 -2.71 -1.98
CA GLY A 46 -8.92 -2.60 -2.22
C GLY A 46 -8.11 -2.65 -0.93
N VAL A 47 -8.51 -1.89 0.09
CA VAL A 47 -7.87 -1.91 1.42
C VAL A 47 -8.02 -3.29 2.07
N ALA A 48 -9.18 -3.93 1.96
CA ALA A 48 -9.40 -5.27 2.49
C ALA A 48 -8.47 -6.31 1.86
N LEU A 49 -8.25 -6.25 0.53
CA LEU A 49 -7.29 -7.11 -0.16
C LEU A 49 -5.85 -6.86 0.29
N CYS A 50 -5.44 -5.61 0.43
CA CYS A 50 -4.12 -5.27 0.97
C CYS A 50 -3.95 -5.75 2.41
N MET A 51 -4.96 -5.57 3.26
CA MET A 51 -4.96 -6.02 4.64
C MET A 51 -4.84 -7.55 4.72
N LEU A 52 -5.58 -8.28 3.88
CA LEU A 52 -5.49 -9.74 3.80
C LEU A 52 -4.09 -10.19 3.35
N ASN A 53 -3.52 -9.53 2.33
CA ASN A 53 -2.17 -9.86 1.86
C ASN A 53 -1.11 -9.69 2.96
N VAL A 54 -1.15 -8.57 3.69
CA VAL A 54 -0.24 -8.35 4.82
C VAL A 54 -0.50 -9.37 5.92
N TYR A 55 -1.77 -9.59 6.30
CA TYR A 55 -2.15 -10.53 7.36
C TYR A 55 -1.61 -11.93 7.13
N LEU A 56 -1.70 -12.43 5.89
CA LEU A 56 -1.18 -13.74 5.52
C LEU A 56 0.36 -13.83 5.54
N GLY A 57 1.07 -12.70 5.45
CA GLY A 57 2.53 -12.64 5.55
C GLY A 57 3.07 -12.24 6.93
N LEU A 58 2.21 -12.06 7.94
CA LEU A 58 2.65 -11.65 9.28
C LEU A 58 3.41 -12.77 10.01
N ASP A 59 3.06 -14.04 9.79
CA ASP A 59 3.63 -15.19 10.51
C ASP A 59 4.96 -15.70 9.91
N ASP A 60 5.53 -15.00 8.92
CA ASP A 60 6.82 -15.34 8.34
C ASP A 60 7.95 -15.07 9.35
N ALA A 61 8.19 -16.05 10.24
CA ALA A 61 9.16 -15.97 11.33
C ALA A 61 10.58 -15.68 10.83
N GLU A 62 10.95 -16.16 9.64
CA GLU A 62 12.23 -15.87 9.01
C GLU A 62 12.35 -14.38 8.64
N ALA A 63 11.28 -13.77 8.13
CA ALA A 63 11.25 -12.34 7.78
C ALA A 63 11.33 -11.43 9.02
N HIS A 64 10.91 -11.93 10.19
CA HIS A 64 10.90 -11.19 11.46
C HIS A 64 12.07 -11.54 12.38
N SER A 65 12.96 -12.45 11.95
CA SER A 65 14.18 -12.78 12.68
C SER A 65 15.21 -11.65 12.57
N ALA A 66 15.91 -11.38 13.66
CA ALA A 66 16.95 -10.36 13.67
C ALA A 66 18.16 -10.86 12.85
N PRO A 67 18.67 -10.07 11.89
CA PRO A 67 19.86 -10.46 11.15
C PRO A 67 21.08 -10.54 12.10
N PRO A 68 22.10 -11.34 11.75
CA PRO A 68 23.32 -11.41 12.54
C PRO A 68 23.92 -10.02 12.78
N PHE A 69 24.37 -9.77 14.01
CA PHE A 69 24.94 -8.47 14.37
C PHE A 69 26.29 -8.27 13.68
N VAL A 70 26.40 -7.18 12.90
CA VAL A 70 27.67 -6.69 12.37
C VAL A 70 27.83 -5.23 12.78
N ALA A 71 28.92 -4.94 13.47
CA ALA A 71 29.26 -3.61 13.99
C ALA A 71 29.85 -2.73 12.88
N TYR A 72 29.02 -2.34 11.91
CA TYR A 72 29.42 -1.37 10.90
C TYR A 72 29.60 0.01 11.52
N ASP A 73 30.73 0.68 11.22
CA ASP A 73 31.09 1.99 11.79
C ASP A 73 30.07 3.10 11.51
N TYR A 74 29.32 2.99 10.41
CA TYR A 74 28.28 3.95 10.05
C TYR A 74 26.92 3.67 10.70
N MET A 75 26.72 2.50 11.30
CA MET A 75 25.48 2.13 11.96
C MET A 75 25.54 2.46 13.45
N ARG A 76 24.38 2.82 14.02
CA ARG A 76 24.19 2.94 15.48
C ARG A 76 25.15 3.96 16.15
N ILE A 77 25.66 4.94 15.41
CA ILE A 77 26.53 6.00 15.94
C ILE A 77 25.81 6.77 17.06
N ARG A 78 26.51 7.00 18.17
CA ARG A 78 26.04 7.78 19.33
C ARG A 78 27.00 8.92 19.65
N ASN A 79 26.82 10.08 19.01
CA ASN A 79 27.62 11.28 19.31
C ASN A 79 27.18 11.99 20.60
N LYS A 80 25.88 11.92 20.92
CA LYS A 80 25.28 12.44 22.15
C LYS A 80 24.23 11.46 22.65
N ARG A 81 24.05 11.42 23.96
CA ARG A 81 22.99 10.64 24.60
C ARG A 81 21.61 11.24 24.30
N PHE A 82 20.60 10.39 24.16
CA PHE A 82 19.22 10.83 24.07
C PHE A 82 18.73 11.45 25.39
N PRO A 83 17.73 12.35 25.36
CA PRO A 83 17.23 13.03 26.55
C PRO A 83 16.24 12.20 27.38
N TRP A 84 16.19 10.87 27.21
CA TRP A 84 15.31 9.97 27.95
C TRP A 84 16.03 8.66 28.31
N GLY A 85 15.50 7.96 29.32
CA GLY A 85 16.02 6.65 29.74
C GLY A 85 17.52 6.69 30.07
N ASP A 86 18.25 5.68 29.58
CA ASP A 86 19.71 5.57 29.69
C ASP A 86 20.48 6.41 28.65
N GLY A 87 19.76 7.03 27.72
CA GLY A 87 20.30 7.80 26.62
C GLY A 87 20.88 6.98 25.46
N GLN A 88 20.77 5.64 25.50
CA GLN A 88 21.28 4.73 24.46
C GLN A 88 20.18 4.20 23.55
N LYS A 89 18.98 3.99 24.08
CA LYS A 89 17.84 3.43 23.35
C LYS A 89 17.06 4.52 22.61
N SER A 90 16.70 4.25 21.35
CA SER A 90 15.84 5.16 20.58
C SER A 90 14.43 5.24 21.18
N LEU A 91 13.62 6.20 20.73
CA LEU A 91 12.25 6.38 21.24
C LEU A 91 11.37 5.13 20.98
N PHE A 92 11.53 4.51 19.81
CA PHE A 92 10.85 3.26 19.44
C PHE A 92 11.87 2.12 19.38
N HIS A 93 12.49 1.83 20.53
CA HIS A 93 13.47 0.75 20.65
C HIS A 93 12.78 -0.60 20.85
N ASN A 94 13.05 -1.56 19.97
CA ASN A 94 12.63 -2.94 20.12
C ASN A 94 13.87 -3.83 20.40
N PRO A 95 14.02 -4.39 21.61
CA PRO A 95 15.17 -5.23 21.98
C PRO A 95 15.41 -6.43 21.07
N HIS A 96 14.36 -6.95 20.43
CA HIS A 96 14.45 -8.12 19.56
C HIS A 96 15.15 -7.81 18.22
N VAL A 97 14.94 -6.62 17.65
CA VAL A 97 15.39 -6.29 16.26
C VAL A 97 16.33 -5.10 16.17
N ASN A 98 16.39 -4.26 17.19
CA ASN A 98 17.25 -3.08 17.22
C ASN A 98 18.49 -3.33 18.07
N ALA A 99 19.59 -3.75 17.44
CA ALA A 99 20.87 -3.83 18.14
C ALA A 99 21.39 -2.44 18.57
N LEU A 100 22.02 -2.40 19.74
CA LEU A 100 22.81 -1.29 20.26
C LEU A 100 24.22 -1.31 19.65
N PRO A 101 25.06 -0.28 19.88
CA PRO A 101 26.44 -0.28 19.40
C PRO A 101 27.25 -1.52 19.85
N GLY A 102 26.89 -2.11 20.99
CA GLY A 102 27.52 -3.31 21.54
C GLY A 102 26.86 -4.64 21.15
N GLY A 103 25.80 -4.64 20.32
CA GLY A 103 25.07 -5.86 19.94
C GLY A 103 23.59 -5.85 20.27
N TYR A 104 22.92 -6.98 20.01
CA TYR A 104 21.55 -7.23 20.45
C TYR A 104 21.49 -7.42 21.97
N GLU A 105 20.38 -7.01 22.58
CA GLU A 105 20.19 -7.15 24.03
C GLU A 105 19.80 -8.58 24.44
N HIS A 106 19.20 -9.33 23.51
CA HIS A 106 18.92 -10.75 23.67
C HIS A 106 19.78 -11.54 22.68
N THR A 107 20.75 -12.29 23.20
CA THR A 107 21.52 -13.27 22.41
C THR A 107 20.76 -14.60 22.36
N GLU A 108 20.88 -15.29 21.23
CA GLU A 108 20.39 -16.65 20.97
C GLU A 108 20.68 -17.58 22.17
N GLY A 109 19.66 -17.91 22.96
CA GLY A 109 19.80 -18.74 24.16
C GLY A 109 18.65 -18.67 25.16
N ASP A 110 17.80 -17.64 25.12
CA ASP A 110 16.73 -17.42 26.11
C ASP A 110 15.34 -17.87 25.61
N HIS A 111 15.30 -19.02 24.92
CA HIS A 111 14.05 -19.77 24.68
C HIS A 111 14.03 -21.01 25.59
N HIS A 112 13.52 -20.84 26.81
CA HIS A 112 13.00 -21.92 27.64
C HIS A 112 11.48 -21.94 27.56
#